data_AF-A0A354XV26-F1
#
_entry.id   AF-A0A354XV26-F1
#
_cell.length_a   1.000
_cell.length_b   1.000
_cell.length_c   1.000
_cell.angle_alpha   90.00
_cell.angle_beta   90.00
_cell.angle_gamma   90.00
#
_symmetry.space_group_name_H-M   'P 1'
#
loop_
_entity.id
_entity.type
_entity.pdbx_description
1 polymer ?
#
loop_
_entity_poly.entity_id
_entity_poly.type
_entity_poly.pdbx_seq_one_letter_code
_entity_poly.pdbx_strand_id
1 'polypeptide(L)'
;ANMSPDSVNWSLSGTEKQYFRGRVLAIDGMDNAMEFLDRLESGRVTGVDFLEMRACDQGCAGGILCPGNRFLTVERLEQREKKLVHLTEVNKPGKNDLMDYAEELHQVSTTDPVYPRDGLLLDEDMEKALQKMDRIKKLNSYLPGFDCGACGAPTCRSLAEDIVKEKATISYCVFVQRVMEKNYNLSPDQAFHVIEKIWGKDRLKKYQLQNGKTES
;
A
#
# COMPACT_ATOMS: atom_id res chain seq x y z
N ALA A 1 -9.54 34.77 -0.62
CA ALA A 1 -9.23 33.34 -0.86
C ALA A 1 -9.71 32.59 0.38
N ASN A 2 -10.60 31.60 0.23
CA ASN A 2 -11.20 30.89 1.36
C ASN A 2 -10.36 29.71 1.86
N MET A 3 -9.05 29.72 1.61
CA MET A 3 -8.13 28.66 2.02
C MET A 3 -7.27 29.17 3.18
N SER A 4 -7.01 28.32 4.17
CA SER A 4 -6.08 28.64 5.24
C SER A 4 -4.67 28.79 4.67
N PRO A 5 -3.82 29.72 5.17
CA PRO A 5 -2.52 29.98 4.55
C PRO A 5 -1.62 28.74 4.45
N ASP A 6 -1.61 27.93 5.50
CA ASP A 6 -0.87 26.66 5.64
C ASP A 6 -1.27 25.60 4.60
N SER A 7 -2.54 25.55 4.18
CA SER A 7 -3.05 24.57 3.21
C SER A 7 -2.32 24.62 1.86
N VAL A 8 -1.75 25.75 1.49
CA VAL A 8 -0.97 25.88 0.23
C VAL A 8 0.30 25.04 0.27
N ASN A 9 0.86 24.89 1.47
CA ASN A 9 2.08 24.14 1.68
C ASN A 9 1.83 22.67 1.98
N TRP A 10 0.57 22.21 2.06
CA TRP A 10 0.24 20.81 2.33
C TRP A 10 0.93 19.83 1.38
N SER A 11 1.22 20.25 0.15
CA SER A 11 1.92 19.44 -0.86
C SER A 11 3.43 19.26 -0.60
N LEU A 12 4.01 20.04 0.29
CA LEU A 12 5.43 20.01 0.65
C LEU A 12 5.70 18.90 1.67
N SER A 13 6.98 18.61 1.86
CA SER A 13 7.42 17.68 2.90
C SER A 13 7.67 18.41 4.21
N GLY A 14 7.25 17.82 5.32
CA GLY A 14 7.45 18.36 6.66
C GLY A 14 6.41 19.37 7.11
N THR A 15 5.31 19.52 6.37
CA THR A 15 4.22 20.44 6.71
C THR A 15 3.07 19.75 7.42
N GLU A 16 2.85 18.45 7.21
CA GLU A 16 1.79 17.72 7.91
C GLU A 16 2.18 17.41 9.35
N LYS A 17 3.47 17.15 9.60
CA LYS A 17 3.98 16.85 10.95
C LYS A 17 3.67 17.94 11.99
N GLN A 18 3.42 19.18 11.59
CA GLN A 18 3.15 20.30 12.50
C GLN A 18 1.82 20.16 13.26
N TYR A 19 0.89 19.34 12.75
CA TYR A 19 -0.42 19.11 13.39
C TYR A 19 -0.39 17.95 14.40
N PHE A 20 0.73 17.24 14.53
CA PHE A 20 0.88 16.09 15.41
C PHE A 20 1.82 16.41 16.58
N ARG A 21 1.55 15.81 17.73
CA ARG A 21 2.36 15.97 18.95
C ARG A 21 3.36 14.83 19.09
N GLY A 22 4.40 15.05 19.90
CA GLY A 22 5.41 14.04 20.20
C GLY A 22 6.61 14.09 19.25
N ARG A 23 7.32 12.96 19.13
CA ARG A 23 8.43 12.81 18.21
C ARG A 23 7.90 12.57 16.80
N VAL A 24 7.88 13.64 16.01
CA VAL A 24 7.38 13.64 14.64
C VAL A 24 8.53 13.77 13.64
N LEU A 25 8.49 12.99 12.57
CA LEU A 25 9.51 12.98 11.52
C LEU A 25 8.84 13.12 10.16
N ALA A 26 9.56 13.73 9.21
CA ALA A 26 9.16 13.76 7.81
C ALA A 26 10.30 13.21 6.96
N ILE A 27 9.97 12.25 6.10
CA ILE A 27 10.90 11.57 5.20
C ILE A 27 10.35 11.73 3.78
N ASP A 28 11.16 12.26 2.89
CA ASP A 28 10.84 12.40 1.47
C ASP A 28 11.85 11.65 0.60
N GLY A 29 11.38 11.25 -0.58
CA GLY A 29 12.15 10.41 -1.50
C GLY A 29 11.94 8.92 -1.21
N MET A 30 11.68 8.15 -2.27
CA MET A 30 11.34 6.73 -2.17
C MET A 30 12.44 5.89 -1.50
N ASP A 31 13.71 6.13 -1.83
CA ASP A 31 14.84 5.41 -1.26
C ASP A 31 15.00 5.70 0.24
N ASN A 32 14.90 6.98 0.63
CA ASN A 32 14.96 7.38 2.03
C ASN A 32 13.78 6.80 2.82
N ALA A 33 12.59 6.80 2.22
CA ALA A 33 11.38 6.21 2.80
C ALA A 33 11.56 4.71 3.08
N MET A 34 12.07 3.95 2.09
CA MET A 34 12.36 2.51 2.25
C MET A 34 13.42 2.28 3.33
N GLU A 35 14.54 2.99 3.29
CA GLU A 35 15.61 2.86 4.29
C GLU A 35 15.10 3.16 5.71
N PHE A 36 14.28 4.20 5.86
CA PHE A 36 13.73 4.58 7.15
C PHE A 36 12.77 3.51 7.68
N LEU A 37 11.90 2.96 6.83
CA LEU A 37 11.00 1.88 7.20
C LEU A 37 11.76 0.62 7.61
N ASP A 38 12.83 0.24 6.91
CA ASP A 38 13.68 -0.90 7.30
C ASP A 38 14.29 -0.71 8.70
N ARG A 39 14.73 0.53 9.02
CA ARG A 39 15.25 0.87 10.36
C ARG A 39 14.15 0.86 11.43
N LEU A 40 12.94 1.26 11.06
CA LEU A 40 11.77 1.23 11.95
C LEU A 40 11.35 -0.21 12.24
N GLU A 41 11.24 -1.05 11.20
CA GLU A 41 10.87 -2.48 11.32
C GLU A 41 11.91 -3.29 12.08
N SER A 42 13.20 -3.01 11.89
CA SER A 42 14.29 -3.66 12.63
C SER A 42 14.45 -3.19 14.08
N GLY A 43 13.63 -2.23 14.54
CA GLY A 43 13.71 -1.69 15.89
C GLY A 43 14.94 -0.80 16.16
N ARG A 44 15.69 -0.42 15.12
CA ARG A 44 16.81 0.54 15.22
C ARG A 44 16.32 1.96 15.45
N VAL A 45 15.12 2.26 14.97
CA VAL A 45 14.40 3.51 15.24
C VAL A 45 13.15 3.16 16.03
N THR A 46 12.99 3.76 17.20
CA THR A 46 11.84 3.54 18.10
C THR A 46 11.34 4.87 18.65
N GLY A 47 10.12 4.89 19.21
CA GLY A 47 9.54 6.05 19.88
C GLY A 47 9.22 7.21 18.94
N VAL A 48 8.82 6.92 17.70
CA VAL A 48 8.27 7.90 16.75
C VAL A 48 6.76 7.88 16.86
N ASP A 49 6.16 9.03 17.13
CA ASP A 49 4.71 9.17 17.33
C ASP A 49 3.97 9.45 16.02
N PHE A 50 4.63 10.11 15.06
CA PHE A 50 4.08 10.40 13.74
C PHE A 50 5.18 10.43 12.67
N LEU A 51 4.89 9.83 11.52
CA LEU A 51 5.78 9.80 10.37
C LEU A 51 5.05 10.30 9.14
N GLU A 52 5.48 11.45 8.63
CA GLU A 52 5.09 11.97 7.32
C GLU A 52 6.01 11.36 6.26
N MET A 53 5.44 10.68 5.26
CA MET A 53 6.22 10.04 4.21
C MET A 53 5.78 10.51 2.82
N ARG A 54 6.75 10.92 2.00
CA ARG A 54 6.53 11.35 0.61
C ARG A 54 7.42 10.56 -0.34
N ALA A 55 6.86 10.14 -1.47
CA ALA A 55 7.61 9.39 -2.48
C ALA A 55 8.61 10.26 -3.25
N CYS A 56 8.29 11.53 -3.49
CA CYS A 56 9.14 12.47 -4.22
C CYS A 56 9.86 13.40 -3.25
N ASP A 57 11.11 13.75 -3.57
CA ASP A 57 11.85 14.78 -2.84
C ASP A 57 11.07 16.10 -2.90
N GLN A 58 11.00 16.83 -1.79
CA GLN A 58 10.18 18.04 -1.66
C GLN A 58 8.67 17.81 -1.81
N GLY A 59 8.20 16.58 -1.60
CA GLY A 59 6.78 16.23 -1.68
C GLY A 59 6.25 16.32 -3.11
N CYS A 60 4.96 16.61 -3.25
CA CYS A 60 4.33 16.70 -4.57
C CYS A 60 4.91 17.84 -5.42
N ALA A 61 5.49 18.88 -4.81
CA ALA A 61 6.14 19.98 -5.54
C ALA A 61 7.41 19.55 -6.31
N GLY A 62 8.04 18.44 -5.91
CA GLY A 62 9.18 17.85 -6.61
C GLY A 62 8.85 16.62 -7.44
N GLY A 63 7.57 16.39 -7.74
CA GLY A 63 7.13 15.29 -8.60
C GLY A 63 7.75 15.32 -9.99
N ILE A 64 8.05 14.16 -10.57
CA ILE A 64 8.69 14.03 -11.89
C ILE A 64 7.88 14.64 -13.04
N LEU A 65 6.56 14.76 -12.87
CA LEU A 65 5.65 15.37 -13.85
C LEU A 65 5.40 16.86 -13.59
N CYS A 66 6.00 17.45 -12.55
CA CYS A 66 5.88 18.88 -12.30
C CYS A 66 6.73 19.67 -13.32
N PRO A 67 6.15 20.66 -14.03
CA PRO A 67 6.87 21.38 -15.08
C PRO A 67 7.93 22.36 -14.55
N GLY A 68 7.87 22.69 -13.26
CA GLY A 68 8.79 23.63 -12.62
C GLY A 68 9.97 22.93 -11.94
N ASN A 69 11.07 23.67 -11.76
CA ASN A 69 12.15 23.20 -10.90
C ASN A 69 11.63 23.05 -9.46
N ARG A 70 11.86 21.88 -8.84
CA ARG A 70 11.35 21.53 -7.50
C ARG A 70 11.63 22.59 -6.44
N PHE A 71 12.84 23.15 -6.39
CA PHE A 71 13.23 24.12 -5.37
C PHE A 71 12.56 25.47 -5.58
N LEU A 72 12.42 25.90 -6.84
CA LEU A 72 11.69 27.12 -7.17
C LEU A 72 10.18 26.96 -6.91
N THR A 73 9.63 25.76 -7.10
CA THR A 73 8.22 25.49 -6.79
C THR A 73 7.98 25.55 -5.29
N VAL A 74 8.85 24.93 -4.48
CA VAL A 74 8.81 25.01 -3.01
C VAL A 74 8.87 26.46 -2.54
N GLU A 75 9.87 27.21 -2.99
CA GLU A 75 10.03 28.63 -2.62
C GLU A 75 8.77 29.44 -2.96
N ARG A 76 8.19 29.24 -4.15
CA ARG A 76 6.95 29.93 -4.55
C ARG A 76 5.76 29.60 -3.66
N LEU A 77 5.63 28.35 -3.22
CA LEU A 77 4.56 27.92 -2.31
C LEU A 77 4.73 28.56 -0.94
N GLU A 78 5.95 28.57 -0.39
CA GLU A 78 6.27 29.26 0.86
C GLU A 78 6.00 30.78 0.79
N GLN A 79 6.35 31.44 -0.32
CA GLN A 79 6.00 32.86 -0.50
C GLN A 79 4.50 33.08 -0.62
N ARG A 80 3.77 32.12 -1.21
CA ARG A 80 2.32 32.19 -1.35
C ARG A 80 1.63 32.04 -0.01
N GLU A 81 2.10 31.16 0.87
CA GLU A 81 1.64 31.07 2.26
C GLU A 81 1.81 32.42 2.97
N LYS A 82 3.01 33.01 2.94
CA LYS A 82 3.27 34.32 3.59
C LYS A 82 2.33 35.42 3.11
N LYS A 83 2.07 35.47 1.80
CA LYS A 83 1.09 36.41 1.21
C LYS A 83 -0.33 36.14 1.71
N LEU A 84 -0.72 34.87 1.84
CA LEU A 84 -2.03 34.50 2.34
C LEU A 84 -2.21 34.81 3.82
N VAL A 85 -1.18 34.62 4.65
CA VAL A 85 -1.21 35.04 6.07
C VAL A 85 -1.57 36.52 6.16
N HIS A 86 -0.85 37.38 5.43
CA HIS A 86 -1.12 38.81 5.43
C HIS A 86 -2.54 39.15 4.93
N LEU A 87 -3.02 38.46 3.89
CA LEU A 87 -4.37 38.69 3.36
C LEU A 87 -5.48 38.20 4.30
N THR A 88 -5.23 37.16 5.10
CA THR A 88 -6.16 36.63 6.11
C THR A 88 -6.15 37.44 7.41
N GLU A 89 -5.07 38.16 7.71
CA GLU A 89 -5.10 39.18 8.78
C GLU A 89 -5.97 40.37 8.40
N VAL A 90 -5.95 40.75 7.12
CA VAL A 90 -6.73 41.89 6.58
C VAL A 90 -8.19 41.53 6.32
N ASN A 91 -8.47 40.30 5.87
CA ASN A 91 -9.81 39.82 5.56
C ASN A 91 -10.24 38.74 6.56
N LYS A 92 -11.50 38.75 7.01
CA LYS A 92 -12.00 37.65 7.86
C LYS A 92 -11.77 36.29 7.18
N PRO A 93 -11.39 35.25 7.93
CA PRO A 93 -11.22 33.91 7.37
C PRO A 93 -12.53 33.47 6.72
N GLY A 94 -12.44 32.86 5.53
CA GLY A 94 -13.60 32.31 4.83
C GLY A 94 -14.24 31.22 5.67
N LYS A 95 -15.57 31.24 5.80
CA LYS A 95 -16.31 30.16 6.45
C LYS A 95 -16.22 28.91 5.58
N ASN A 96 -15.89 27.77 6.19
CA ASN A 96 -15.99 26.46 5.56
C ASN A 96 -17.32 25.83 5.97
N ASP A 97 -18.33 25.91 5.10
CA ASP A 97 -19.67 25.39 5.39
C ASP A 97 -19.69 23.86 5.59
N LEU A 98 -18.67 23.13 5.12
CA LEU A 98 -18.55 21.69 5.42
C LEU A 98 -18.35 21.42 6.92
N MET A 99 -17.76 22.37 7.65
CA MET A 99 -17.55 22.23 9.09
C MET A 99 -18.85 22.34 9.89
N ASP A 100 -19.91 22.92 9.32
CA ASP A 100 -21.24 22.90 9.93
C ASP A 100 -21.79 21.47 10.03
N TYR A 101 -21.33 20.58 9.14
CA TYR A 101 -21.73 19.17 9.08
C TYR A 101 -20.66 18.20 9.62
N ALA A 102 -19.71 18.71 10.41
CA ALA A 102 -18.57 17.92 10.87
C ALA A 102 -19.00 16.68 11.66
N GLU A 103 -20.08 16.79 12.45
CA GLU A 103 -20.60 15.68 13.26
C GLU A 103 -21.23 14.59 12.38
N GLU A 104 -22.10 14.94 11.41
CA GLU A 104 -22.69 13.94 10.52
C GLU A 104 -21.62 13.30 9.62
N LEU A 105 -20.66 14.10 9.13
CA LEU A 105 -19.53 13.59 8.34
C LEU A 105 -18.67 12.61 9.14
N HIS A 106 -18.42 12.87 10.41
CA HIS A 106 -17.63 11.97 11.25
C HIS A 106 -18.34 10.63 11.50
N GLN A 107 -19.67 10.62 11.60
CA GLN A 107 -20.45 9.40 11.76
C GLN A 107 -20.39 8.50 10.52
N VAL A 108 -20.36 9.08 9.32
CA VAL A 108 -20.34 8.33 8.05
C VAL A 108 -18.94 8.09 7.49
N SER A 109 -17.92 8.83 7.94
CA SER A 109 -16.53 8.73 7.47
C SER A 109 -15.67 7.88 8.41
N THR A 110 -16.26 6.85 9.02
CA THR A 110 -15.52 5.92 9.86
C THR A 110 -14.83 4.87 8.99
N THR A 111 -13.63 4.48 9.42
CA THR A 111 -12.92 3.32 8.87
C THR A 111 -12.76 2.31 9.98
N ASP A 112 -12.74 1.02 9.63
CA ASP A 112 -12.43 -0.02 10.60
C ASP A 112 -11.08 0.26 11.26
N PRO A 113 -10.90 -0.07 12.56
CA PRO A 113 -9.63 0.13 13.24
C PRO A 113 -8.49 -0.53 12.46
N VAL A 114 -7.42 0.23 12.21
CA VAL A 114 -6.23 -0.28 11.54
C VAL A 114 -5.35 -0.96 12.57
N TYR A 115 -5.22 -2.28 12.47
CA TYR A 115 -4.33 -3.06 13.33
C TYR A 115 -2.94 -3.21 12.68
N PRO A 116 -1.86 -3.23 13.48
CA PRO A 116 -0.54 -3.55 12.97
C PRO A 116 -0.56 -4.95 12.32
N ARG A 117 0.04 -5.06 11.14
CA ARG A 117 0.25 -6.34 10.48
C ARG A 117 1.53 -6.96 11.02
N ASP A 118 1.58 -8.28 11.14
CA ASP A 118 2.78 -9.02 11.59
C ASP A 118 4.03 -8.81 10.71
N GLY A 119 3.90 -8.09 9.58
CA GLY A 119 4.99 -7.76 8.68
C GLY A 119 5.72 -9.00 8.17
N LEU A 120 7.05 -8.95 8.23
CA LEU A 120 7.96 -10.03 7.85
C LEU A 120 8.09 -11.14 8.90
N LEU A 121 7.41 -11.04 10.05
CA LEU A 121 7.51 -12.06 11.09
C LEU A 121 6.99 -13.41 10.56
N LEU A 122 7.83 -14.43 10.64
CA LEU A 122 7.50 -15.81 10.23
C LEU A 122 6.94 -16.62 11.40
N ASP A 123 7.50 -16.40 12.59
CA ASP A 123 7.10 -17.01 13.86
C ASP A 123 7.65 -16.14 15.01
N GLU A 124 7.00 -16.19 16.17
CA GLU A 124 7.53 -15.55 17.39
C GLU A 124 8.75 -16.32 17.94
N ASP A 125 8.78 -17.64 17.74
CA ASP A 125 9.89 -18.51 18.12
C ASP A 125 10.98 -18.48 17.03
N MET A 126 12.19 -18.08 17.40
CA MET A 126 13.33 -17.95 16.48
C MET A 126 13.67 -19.28 15.79
N GLU A 127 13.62 -20.41 16.51
CA GLU A 127 13.93 -21.72 15.94
C GLU A 127 12.89 -22.09 14.88
N LYS A 128 11.61 -21.90 15.18
CA LYS A 128 10.53 -22.12 14.21
C LYS A 128 10.63 -21.18 13.01
N ALA A 129 10.98 -19.91 13.23
CA ALA A 129 11.20 -18.95 12.17
C ALA A 129 12.31 -19.41 11.22
N LEU A 130 13.45 -19.90 11.74
CA LEU A 130 14.54 -20.45 10.94
C LEU A 130 14.11 -21.70 10.15
N GLN A 131 13.34 -22.60 10.75
CA GLN A 131 12.78 -23.76 10.06
C GLN A 131 11.84 -23.33 8.92
N LYS A 132 10.98 -22.32 9.16
CA LYS A 132 10.10 -21.72 8.15
C LYS A 132 10.92 -21.10 7.01
N MET A 133 12.01 -20.39 7.30
CA MET A 133 12.92 -19.83 6.28
C MET A 133 13.52 -20.92 5.38
N ASP A 134 13.97 -22.04 5.95
CA ASP A 134 14.50 -23.16 5.16
C ASP A 134 13.42 -23.79 4.27
N ARG A 135 12.21 -23.94 4.82
CA ARG A 135 11.05 -24.43 4.06
C ARG A 135 10.67 -23.49 2.90
N ILE A 136 10.73 -22.17 3.09
CA ILE A 136 10.51 -21.18 2.03
C ILE A 136 11.53 -21.36 0.91
N LYS A 137 12.82 -21.49 1.23
CA LYS A 137 13.88 -21.71 0.21
C LYS A 137 13.63 -22.97 -0.59
N LYS A 138 13.29 -24.08 0.08
CA LYS A 138 12.93 -25.35 -0.57
C LYS A 138 11.73 -25.19 -1.50
N LEU A 139 10.63 -24.60 -1.01
CA LEU A 139 9.43 -24.36 -1.82
C LEU A 139 9.71 -23.47 -3.04
N ASN A 140 10.50 -22.42 -2.87
CA ASN A 140 10.88 -21.54 -3.96
C ASN A 140 11.63 -22.27 -5.09
N SER A 141 12.41 -23.32 -4.75
CA SER A 141 13.09 -24.16 -5.75
C SER A 141 12.14 -25.06 -6.57
N TYR A 142 10.96 -25.37 -6.05
CA TYR A 142 9.92 -26.13 -6.76
C TYR A 142 8.99 -25.23 -7.59
N LEU A 143 9.00 -23.91 -7.33
CA LEU A 143 8.20 -22.95 -8.06
C LEU A 143 8.92 -22.50 -9.35
N PRO A 144 8.18 -22.00 -10.37
CA PRO A 144 8.76 -21.73 -11.68
C PRO A 144 9.81 -20.59 -11.73
N GLY A 145 9.80 -19.67 -10.77
CA GLY A 145 10.84 -18.64 -10.61
C GLY A 145 10.78 -17.42 -11.55
N PHE A 146 9.72 -17.26 -12.35
CA PHE A 146 9.56 -16.12 -13.26
C PHE A 146 8.52 -15.07 -12.79
N ASP A 147 8.07 -15.16 -11.54
CA ASP A 147 7.33 -14.08 -10.84
C ASP A 147 6.13 -13.47 -11.61
N CYS A 148 5.28 -14.32 -12.20
CA CYS A 148 4.15 -13.86 -13.04
C CYS A 148 2.95 -13.23 -12.31
N GLY A 149 2.86 -13.31 -10.98
CA GLY A 149 1.71 -12.77 -10.23
C GLY A 149 0.38 -13.53 -10.34
N ALA A 150 0.27 -14.58 -11.17
CA ALA A 150 -1.01 -15.23 -11.48
C ALA A 150 -1.70 -15.95 -10.30
N CYS A 151 -0.97 -16.19 -9.21
CA CYS A 151 -1.48 -16.81 -7.98
C CYS A 151 -1.92 -15.78 -6.92
N GLY A 152 -1.82 -14.48 -7.22
CA GLY A 152 -2.10 -13.39 -6.27
C GLY A 152 -0.88 -12.95 -5.44
N ALA A 153 0.24 -13.67 -5.49
CA ALA A 153 1.49 -13.29 -4.84
C ALA A 153 2.45 -12.61 -5.86
N PRO A 154 3.18 -11.54 -5.47
CA PRO A 154 4.00 -10.75 -6.40
C PRO A 154 5.25 -11.50 -6.92
N THR A 155 5.79 -12.43 -6.12
CA THR A 155 6.92 -13.28 -6.52
C THR A 155 6.65 -14.75 -6.16
N CYS A 156 7.36 -15.68 -6.80
CA CYS A 156 7.34 -17.10 -6.42
C CYS A 156 7.78 -17.29 -4.96
N ARG A 157 8.74 -16.50 -4.50
CA ARG A 157 9.15 -16.51 -3.10
C ARG A 157 8.01 -16.09 -2.17
N SER A 158 7.25 -15.05 -2.53
CA SER A 158 6.09 -14.60 -1.75
C SER A 158 5.02 -15.70 -1.67
N LEU A 159 4.77 -16.44 -2.76
CA LEU A 159 3.88 -17.60 -2.71
C LEU A 159 4.42 -18.69 -1.77
N ALA A 160 5.73 -18.96 -1.80
CA ALA A 160 6.35 -19.91 -0.87
C ALA A 160 6.18 -19.47 0.60
N GLU A 161 6.32 -18.18 0.89
CA GLU A 161 6.05 -17.59 2.21
C GLU A 161 4.57 -17.77 2.61
N ASP A 162 3.62 -17.50 1.72
CA ASP A 162 2.19 -17.70 1.96
C ASP A 162 1.85 -19.18 2.24
N ILE A 163 2.50 -20.12 1.57
CA ILE A 163 2.34 -21.56 1.82
C ILE A 163 2.86 -21.94 3.21
N VAL A 164 4.01 -21.40 3.62
CA VAL A 164 4.59 -21.66 4.94
C VAL A 164 3.79 -21.02 6.07
N LYS A 165 3.13 -19.89 5.79
CA LYS A 165 2.17 -19.22 6.70
C LYS A 165 0.75 -19.78 6.63
N GLU A 166 0.55 -20.90 5.92
CA GLU A 166 -0.76 -21.57 5.76
C GLU A 166 -1.87 -20.70 5.12
N LYS A 167 -1.47 -19.64 4.41
CA LYS A 167 -2.38 -18.75 3.66
C LYS A 167 -2.68 -19.28 2.25
N ALA A 168 -1.80 -20.12 1.72
CA ALA A 168 -1.89 -20.69 0.37
C ALA A 168 -1.45 -22.15 0.34
N THR A 169 -1.71 -22.83 -0.78
CA THR A 169 -1.21 -24.18 -1.09
C THR A 169 -0.38 -24.15 -2.36
N ILE A 170 0.44 -25.18 -2.59
CA ILE A 170 1.30 -25.24 -3.79
C ILE A 170 0.50 -25.20 -5.10
N SER A 171 -0.75 -25.68 -5.06
CA SER A 171 -1.71 -25.64 -6.17
C SER A 171 -2.22 -24.25 -6.52
N TYR A 172 -1.94 -23.21 -5.72
CA TYR A 172 -2.23 -21.82 -6.09
C TYR A 172 -1.38 -21.38 -7.29
N CYS A 173 -0.19 -21.96 -7.48
CA CYS A 173 0.58 -21.71 -8.68
C CYS A 173 -0.10 -22.41 -9.86
N VAL A 174 -0.66 -21.64 -10.80
CA VAL A 174 -1.32 -22.17 -12.00
C VAL A 174 -0.45 -23.14 -12.80
N PHE A 175 0.87 -22.95 -12.82
CA PHE A 175 1.79 -23.85 -13.51
C PHE A 175 1.96 -25.19 -12.78
N VAL A 176 2.15 -25.15 -11.46
CA VAL A 176 2.19 -26.37 -10.64
C VAL A 176 0.85 -27.10 -10.71
N GLN A 177 -0.24 -26.35 -10.67
CA GLN A 177 -1.60 -26.86 -10.81
C GLN A 177 -1.77 -27.67 -12.12
N ARG A 178 -1.32 -27.15 -13.27
CA ARG A 178 -1.36 -27.88 -14.55
C ARG A 178 -0.54 -29.16 -14.53
N VAL A 179 0.63 -29.16 -13.89
CA VAL A 179 1.44 -30.37 -13.73
C VAL A 179 0.71 -31.39 -12.83
N MET A 180 0.06 -30.93 -11.76
CA MET A 180 -0.71 -31.79 -10.86
C MET A 180 -1.95 -32.39 -11.54
N GLU A 181 -2.68 -31.62 -12.34
CA GLU A 181 -3.80 -32.12 -13.17
C GLU A 181 -3.32 -33.21 -14.14
N LYS A 182 -2.21 -32.97 -14.85
CA LYS A 182 -1.64 -33.93 -15.80
C LYS A 182 -1.24 -35.25 -15.12
N ASN A 183 -0.76 -35.18 -13.88
CA ASN A 183 -0.32 -36.34 -13.12
C ASN A 183 -1.43 -36.99 -12.28
N TYR A 184 -2.70 -36.58 -12.45
CA TYR A 184 -3.87 -37.03 -11.67
C TYR A 184 -3.78 -36.78 -10.15
N ASN A 185 -2.95 -35.82 -9.74
CA ASN A 185 -2.80 -35.40 -8.34
C ASN A 185 -3.80 -34.30 -7.94
N LEU A 186 -4.57 -33.77 -8.90
CA LEU A 186 -5.60 -32.75 -8.68
C LEU A 186 -6.70 -32.90 -9.74
N SER A 187 -7.97 -32.95 -9.34
CA SER A 187 -9.06 -32.98 -10.32
C SER A 187 -9.28 -31.61 -10.96
N PRO A 188 -9.81 -31.54 -12.19
CA PRO A 188 -10.15 -30.27 -12.84
C PRO A 188 -11.08 -29.41 -11.98
N ASP A 189 -12.10 -30.00 -11.33
CA ASP A 189 -13.05 -29.27 -10.48
C ASP A 189 -12.36 -28.65 -9.26
N GLN A 190 -11.42 -29.37 -8.64
CA GLN A 190 -10.61 -28.84 -7.54
C GLN A 190 -9.72 -27.69 -8.02
N ALA A 191 -9.15 -27.80 -9.23
CA ALA A 191 -8.34 -26.75 -9.81
C ALA A 191 -9.15 -25.46 -10.05
N PHE A 192 -10.38 -25.59 -10.57
CA PHE A 192 -11.30 -24.46 -10.71
C PHE A 192 -11.64 -23.83 -9.35
N HIS A 193 -11.91 -24.64 -8.33
CA HIS A 193 -12.21 -24.11 -7.00
C HIS A 193 -11.04 -23.30 -6.40
N VAL A 194 -9.80 -23.73 -6.63
CA VAL A 194 -8.61 -22.97 -6.23
C VAL A 194 -8.55 -21.62 -6.96
N ILE A 195 -8.80 -21.60 -8.27
CA ILE A 195 -8.78 -20.35 -9.05
C ILE A 195 -9.86 -19.37 -8.55
N GLU A 196 -11.07 -19.86 -8.26
CA GLU A 196 -12.14 -19.02 -7.72
C GLU A 196 -11.84 -18.48 -6.32
N LYS A 197 -11.11 -19.25 -5.49
CA LYS A 197 -10.66 -18.77 -4.18
C LYS A 197 -9.66 -17.62 -4.30
N ILE A 198 -8.80 -17.64 -5.32
CA ILE A 198 -7.78 -16.61 -5.56
C ILE A 198 -8.40 -15.36 -6.21
N TRP A 199 -9.18 -15.54 -7.27
CA TRP A 199 -9.63 -14.45 -8.16
C TRP A 199 -11.12 -14.08 -8.01
N GLY A 200 -11.85 -14.80 -7.17
CA GLY A 200 -13.28 -14.65 -6.95
C GLY A 200 -14.13 -15.63 -7.76
N LYS A 201 -15.30 -15.96 -7.22
CA LYS A 201 -16.28 -16.87 -7.83
C LYS A 201 -16.79 -16.33 -9.17
N ASP A 202 -17.21 -17.23 -10.06
CA ASP A 202 -17.95 -16.92 -11.29
C ASP A 202 -17.19 -16.10 -12.35
N ARG A 203 -15.92 -15.76 -12.13
CA ARG A 203 -15.09 -15.02 -13.09
C ARG A 203 -14.87 -15.77 -14.41
N LEU A 204 -14.88 -17.10 -14.36
CA LEU A 204 -14.64 -17.98 -15.51
C LEU A 204 -15.92 -18.43 -16.24
N LYS A 205 -17.11 -18.13 -15.71
CA LYS A 205 -18.40 -18.48 -16.36
C LYS A 205 -18.60 -17.80 -17.72
N LYS A 206 -17.86 -16.72 -18.00
CA LYS A 206 -17.87 -16.02 -19.30
C LYS A 206 -17.53 -16.92 -20.49
N TYR A 207 -16.82 -18.03 -20.26
CA TYR A 207 -16.44 -18.98 -21.30
C TYR A 207 -17.41 -20.16 -21.45
N GLN A 208 -18.40 -20.29 -20.55
CA GLN A 208 -19.46 -21.29 -20.64
C GLN A 208 -20.65 -20.79 -21.46
N LEU A 209 -20.83 -19.47 -21.50
CA LEU A 209 -21.78 -18.82 -22.39
C LEU A 209 -21.14 -18.78 -23.78
N GLN A 210 -21.74 -19.46 -24.75
CA GLN A 210 -21.40 -19.28 -26.16
C GLN A 210 -21.50 -17.77 -26.48
N ASN A 211 -20.36 -17.12 -26.73
CA ASN A 211 -20.34 -15.76 -27.24
C ASN A 211 -21.13 -15.73 -28.56
N GLY A 212 -22.28 -15.03 -28.59
CA GLY A 212 -22.85 -14.57 -29.86
C GLY A 212 -24.35 -14.66 -30.10
N LYS A 213 -25.21 -14.80 -29.10
CA LYS A 213 -26.63 -14.42 -29.27
C LYS A 213 -27.03 -13.42 -28.21
N THR A 214 -26.89 -12.14 -28.55
CA THR A 214 -27.80 -11.12 -28.06
C THR A 214 -29.21 -11.54 -28.48
N GLU A 215 -30.04 -11.94 -27.53
CA GLU A 215 -31.48 -12.04 -27.77
C GLU A 215 -32.00 -10.64 -28.09
N SER A 216 -32.56 -10.52 -29.30
CA SER A 216 -33.38 -9.43 -29.80
C SER A 216 -34.69 -9.30 -29.05
#